data_AF-A0A0A2JAQ7-F1
#
_entry.id   AF-A0A0A2JAQ7-F1
#
_cell.length_a   1.000
_cell.length_b   1.000
_cell.length_c   1.000
_cell.angle_alpha   90.00
_cell.angle_beta   90.00
_cell.angle_gamma   90.00
#
_symmetry.space_group_name_H-M   'P 1'
#
loop_
_entity.id
_entity.type
_entity.pdbx_description
1 polymer ?
#
loop_
_entity_poly.entity_id
_entity_poly.type
_entity_poly.pdbx_seq_one_letter_code
_entity_poly.pdbx_strand_id
1 'polypeptide(L)'
;MTERWQNPGGWGARHINDPAPFTLWDDVNRRYRGPTKEEYQWIDNKFRQRRIFISGWCIGIEIDNPPNPLPLTLGCMPVMFVENIDHIPMSLPNALYSNPQAPDPCPHHHWPEMEFPTDADNIAFLKALELLANVRAVVYLPWWTVVELEYGDNRVYDCRSLPGTVAGRTAYYHHEEAPFYESMKTRTRHRQFEPAQQEEPPWKLLEGKYIKAGSWAEVDSMSSGLVSLLSYGKVFQKPTQGNAKIPFERWQSYNLQVCWGVVNEAISDSISGAQIISCKNGAVTGFFDLFDGIHCLSAHLDDLVAEG
;
A
#
# COMPACT_ATOMS: atom_id res chain seq x y z
N MET A 1 17.13 -24.34 -7.89
CA MET A 1 16.95 -22.88 -7.76
C MET A 1 16.31 -22.64 -6.41
N THR A 2 16.81 -21.68 -5.64
CA THR A 2 16.26 -21.37 -4.31
C THR A 2 15.16 -20.32 -4.52
N GLU A 3 13.91 -20.62 -4.14
CA GLU A 3 12.82 -19.64 -4.23
C GLU A 3 13.17 -18.40 -3.39
N ARG A 4 13.15 -17.21 -4.01
CA ARG A 4 13.46 -15.92 -3.33
C ARG A 4 12.43 -15.55 -2.27
N TRP A 5 11.22 -16.05 -2.41
CA TRP A 5 10.08 -15.71 -1.57
C TRP A 5 9.41 -16.97 -1.05
N GLN A 6 9.08 -16.97 0.23
CA GLN A 6 8.14 -17.92 0.82
C GLN A 6 6.80 -17.20 0.99
N ASN A 7 5.74 -17.78 0.44
CA ASN A 7 4.37 -17.26 0.51
C ASN A 7 4.18 -15.80 0.03
N PRO A 8 4.68 -15.37 -1.15
CA PRO A 8 4.57 -13.98 -1.62
C PRO A 8 3.14 -13.53 -1.97
N GLY A 9 2.15 -14.42 -1.87
CA GLY A 9 0.78 -14.20 -2.32
C GLY A 9 -0.12 -13.40 -1.36
N GLY A 10 0.42 -12.90 -0.25
CA GLY A 10 -0.31 -12.17 0.78
C GLY A 10 0.60 -11.82 1.95
N TRP A 11 0.01 -11.31 3.03
CA TRP A 11 0.72 -11.00 4.26
C TRP A 11 1.46 -12.21 4.86
N GLY A 12 2.54 -11.93 5.58
CA GLY A 12 3.39 -12.97 6.17
C GLY A 12 4.39 -13.60 5.21
N ALA A 13 4.58 -13.02 4.02
CA ALA A 13 5.64 -13.43 3.10
C ALA A 13 7.04 -13.26 3.73
N ARG A 14 7.96 -14.16 3.39
CA ARG A 14 9.36 -14.09 3.84
C ARG A 14 10.29 -14.05 2.64
N HIS A 15 11.12 -13.02 2.56
CA HIS A 15 12.19 -12.96 1.56
C HIS A 15 13.38 -13.81 1.98
N ILE A 16 14.16 -14.33 1.04
CA ILE A 16 15.34 -15.18 1.29
C ILE A 16 16.40 -14.48 2.16
N ASN A 17 16.46 -13.15 2.09
CA ASN A 17 17.38 -12.34 2.90
C ASN A 17 16.84 -12.00 4.30
N ASP A 18 15.65 -12.47 4.68
CA ASP A 18 15.09 -12.29 6.03
C ASP A 18 15.87 -13.15 7.04
N PRO A 19 16.69 -12.53 7.92
CA PRO A 19 17.58 -13.29 8.79
C PRO A 19 16.92 -13.74 10.09
N ALA A 20 15.66 -13.35 10.35
CA ALA A 20 15.04 -13.59 11.64
C ALA A 20 14.70 -15.08 11.84
N PRO A 21 15.08 -15.68 12.98
CA PRO A 21 14.73 -17.07 13.32
C PRO A 21 13.28 -17.21 13.83
N PHE A 22 12.47 -16.15 13.77
CA PHE A 22 11.11 -16.07 14.28
C PHE A 22 10.17 -15.45 13.24
N THR A 23 8.86 -15.53 13.47
CA THR A 23 7.82 -14.86 12.66
C THR A 23 7.05 -13.86 13.51
N LEU A 24 6.87 -12.65 12.97
CA LEU A 24 6.00 -11.60 13.50
C LEU A 24 4.58 -11.68 12.89
N TRP A 25 4.39 -12.49 11.85
CA TRP A 25 3.06 -12.76 11.30
C TRP A 25 2.31 -13.77 12.17
N ASP A 26 1.14 -13.36 12.67
CA ASP A 26 0.18 -14.22 13.35
C ASP A 26 -0.91 -14.63 12.35
N ASP A 27 -0.81 -15.85 11.84
CA ASP A 27 -1.71 -16.37 10.82
C ASP A 27 -3.14 -16.59 11.34
N VAL A 28 -3.28 -16.87 12.64
CA VAL A 28 -4.59 -17.12 13.27
C VAL A 28 -5.38 -15.83 13.38
N ASN A 29 -4.74 -14.76 13.86
CA ASN A 29 -5.37 -13.45 14.02
C ASN A 29 -5.20 -12.54 12.80
N ARG A 30 -4.49 -13.01 11.76
CA ARG A 30 -4.21 -12.29 10.51
C ARG A 30 -3.65 -10.89 10.70
N ARG A 31 -2.67 -10.76 11.61
CA ARG A 31 -2.03 -9.48 11.94
C ARG A 31 -0.55 -9.66 12.24
N TYR A 32 0.19 -8.56 12.14
CA TYR A 32 1.53 -8.51 12.70
C TYR A 32 1.48 -8.23 14.20
N ARG A 33 2.30 -8.96 14.95
CA ARG A 33 2.56 -8.67 16.37
C ARG A 33 3.87 -7.91 16.52
N GLY A 34 4.00 -7.20 17.63
CA GLY A 34 5.29 -6.69 18.07
C GLY A 34 6.28 -7.83 18.38
N PRO A 35 7.59 -7.60 18.24
CA PRO A 35 8.60 -8.52 18.74
C PRO A 35 8.49 -8.69 20.25
N THR A 36 8.79 -9.88 20.76
CA THR A 36 8.99 -10.09 22.21
C THR A 36 10.27 -9.39 22.68
N LYS A 37 10.52 -9.38 24.00
CA LYS A 37 11.74 -8.80 24.55
C LYS A 37 13.01 -9.46 23.98
N GLU A 38 12.99 -10.78 23.84
CA GLU A 38 14.11 -11.59 23.33
C GLU A 38 14.30 -11.34 21.82
N GLU A 39 13.21 -11.25 21.07
CA GLU A 39 13.26 -10.91 19.64
C GLU A 39 13.75 -9.48 19.42
N TYR A 40 13.33 -8.51 20.25
CA TYR A 40 13.87 -7.15 20.24
C TYR A 40 15.38 -7.13 20.50
N GLN A 41 15.85 -7.87 21.52
CA GLN A 41 17.28 -8.01 21.80
C GLN A 41 18.02 -8.65 20.63
N TRP A 42 17.41 -9.63 19.96
CA TRP A 42 17.99 -10.23 18.76
C TRP A 42 18.13 -9.20 17.63
N ILE A 43 17.09 -8.40 17.38
CA ILE A 43 17.10 -7.35 16.35
C ILE A 43 18.21 -6.33 16.67
N ASP A 44 18.28 -5.88 17.92
CA ASP A 44 19.31 -4.97 18.44
C ASP A 44 20.73 -5.49 18.24
N ASN A 45 20.99 -6.74 18.61
CA ASN A 45 22.28 -7.36 18.41
C ASN A 45 22.62 -7.54 16.91
N LYS A 46 21.62 -7.83 16.07
CA LYS A 46 21.79 -8.11 14.64
C LYS A 46 22.09 -6.86 13.83
N PHE A 47 21.34 -5.78 14.05
CA PHE A 47 21.42 -4.57 13.24
C PHE A 47 22.11 -3.41 13.96
N ARG A 48 22.29 -3.45 15.29
CA ARG A 48 22.83 -2.35 16.09
C ARG A 48 22.08 -1.04 15.79
N GLN A 49 20.75 -1.13 15.74
CA GLN A 49 19.91 -0.01 15.34
C GLN A 49 19.91 1.13 16.37
N ARG A 50 19.54 2.32 15.92
CA ARG A 50 19.30 3.47 16.79
C ARG A 50 17.88 3.46 17.35
N ARG A 51 16.91 3.21 16.48
CA ARG A 51 15.48 3.23 16.77
C ARG A 51 14.76 2.18 15.95
N ILE A 52 13.65 1.67 16.50
CA ILE A 52 12.69 0.84 15.80
C ILE A 52 11.35 1.56 15.81
N PHE A 53 10.67 1.52 14.67
CA PHE A 53 9.28 1.91 14.49
C PHE A 53 8.53 0.67 14.05
N ILE A 54 7.35 0.45 14.60
CA ILE A 54 6.49 -0.66 14.19
C ILE A 54 5.12 -0.07 13.90
N SER A 55 4.70 -0.18 12.64
CA SER A 55 3.29 -0.01 12.29
C SER A 55 2.59 -1.36 12.36
N GLY A 56 1.26 -1.40 12.24
CA GLY A 56 0.56 -2.68 12.19
C GLY A 56 0.81 -3.49 10.91
N TRP A 57 1.63 -3.03 9.96
CA TRP A 57 1.90 -3.73 8.70
C TRP A 57 3.37 -3.70 8.23
N CYS A 58 4.23 -2.83 8.78
CA CYS A 58 5.66 -2.77 8.47
C CYS A 58 6.52 -2.35 9.68
N ILE A 59 7.79 -2.73 9.67
CA ILE A 59 8.79 -2.32 10.67
C ILE A 59 9.81 -1.37 10.03
N GLY A 60 10.07 -0.25 10.68
CA GLY A 60 11.14 0.67 10.38
C GLY A 60 12.34 0.44 11.29
N ILE A 61 13.54 0.42 10.72
CA ILE A 61 14.80 0.31 11.46
C ILE A 61 15.68 1.50 11.10
N GLU A 62 15.97 2.33 12.10
CA GLU A 62 16.88 3.46 11.96
C GLU A 62 18.32 3.00 12.11
N ILE A 63 19.13 3.14 11.06
CA ILE A 63 20.51 2.66 11.02
C ILE A 63 21.37 3.50 10.06
N ASP A 64 22.64 3.70 10.41
CA ASP A 64 23.61 4.40 9.54
C ASP A 64 24.08 3.53 8.37
N ASN A 65 24.30 2.24 8.64
CA ASN A 65 24.90 1.29 7.71
C ASN A 65 23.96 0.10 7.52
N PRO A 66 23.01 0.18 6.57
CA PRO A 66 22.08 -0.91 6.33
C PRO A 66 22.82 -2.20 5.90
N PRO A 67 22.28 -3.38 6.23
CA PRO A 67 22.87 -4.66 5.87
C PRO A 67 22.92 -4.86 4.35
N ASN A 68 23.92 -5.63 3.88
CA ASN A 68 24.05 -6.06 2.49
C ASN A 68 24.13 -7.62 2.45
N PRO A 69 23.20 -8.32 1.77
CA PRO A 69 22.04 -7.78 1.06
C PRO A 69 20.99 -7.20 2.02
N LEU A 70 20.21 -6.22 1.54
CA LEU A 70 19.17 -5.58 2.35
C LEU A 70 17.96 -6.54 2.48
N PRO A 71 17.53 -6.88 3.70
CA PRO A 71 16.30 -7.63 3.89
C PRO A 71 15.09 -6.82 3.44
N LEU A 72 14.18 -7.45 2.69
CA LEU A 72 12.86 -6.88 2.34
C LEU A 72 11.80 -7.19 3.41
N THR A 73 12.03 -8.26 4.17
CA THR A 73 11.22 -8.63 5.33
C THR A 73 12.13 -8.91 6.54
N LEU A 74 11.56 -8.73 7.73
CA LEU A 74 12.13 -9.14 9.01
C LEU A 74 11.08 -9.91 9.80
N GLY A 75 11.33 -11.20 10.01
CA GLY A 75 10.34 -12.08 10.64
C GLY A 75 9.01 -12.09 9.89
N CYS A 76 9.05 -12.13 8.55
CA CYS A 76 7.89 -12.05 7.67
C CYS A 76 7.16 -10.67 7.62
N MET A 77 7.63 -9.67 8.37
CA MET A 77 7.09 -8.31 8.32
C MET A 77 7.87 -7.47 7.31
N PRO A 78 7.22 -6.74 6.39
CA PRO A 78 7.91 -5.80 5.52
C PRO A 78 8.80 -4.85 6.34
N VAL A 79 10.07 -4.72 5.96
CA VAL A 79 11.04 -3.90 6.71
C VAL A 79 11.58 -2.75 5.88
N MET A 80 11.71 -1.59 6.50
CA MET A 80 12.31 -0.38 5.94
C MET A 80 13.53 -0.01 6.77
N PHE A 81 14.71 0.02 6.14
CA PHE A 81 15.91 0.59 6.74
C PHE A 81 16.02 2.05 6.33
N VAL A 82 16.13 2.95 7.31
CA VAL A 82 16.13 4.41 7.11
C VAL A 82 17.19 5.06 7.98
N GLU A 83 17.61 6.27 7.62
CA GLU A 83 18.54 7.03 8.47
C GLU A 83 17.87 7.81 9.58
N ASN A 84 16.63 8.21 9.32
CA ASN A 84 15.79 8.93 10.24
C ASN A 84 14.38 8.36 10.12
N ILE A 85 13.92 7.77 11.21
CA ILE A 85 12.64 7.09 11.27
C ILE A 85 11.45 8.05 11.21
N ASP A 86 11.67 9.32 11.54
CA ASP A 86 10.65 10.36 11.48
C ASP A 86 10.29 10.69 10.01
N HIS A 87 11.01 10.13 9.04
CA HIS A 87 10.68 10.18 7.60
C HIS A 87 9.93 8.95 7.09
N ILE A 88 9.60 7.96 7.93
CA ILE A 88 8.72 6.87 7.50
C ILE A 88 7.29 7.43 7.42
N PRO A 89 6.69 7.54 6.22
CA PRO A 89 5.38 8.12 6.08
C PRO A 89 4.34 7.21 6.71
N MET A 90 3.77 7.64 7.83
CA MET A 90 2.38 7.31 8.14
C MET A 90 1.56 8.49 7.66
N SER A 91 1.35 8.60 6.35
CA SER A 91 0.55 9.68 5.79
C SER A 91 -0.86 9.58 6.37
N LEU A 92 -1.21 10.56 7.18
CA LEU A 92 -2.57 10.81 7.64
C LEU A 92 -2.96 12.17 7.07
N PRO A 93 -4.20 12.34 6.61
CA PRO A 93 -4.69 13.66 6.24
C PRO A 93 -4.55 14.64 7.41
N ASN A 94 -4.13 15.87 7.13
CA ASN A 94 -3.96 16.91 8.15
C ASN A 94 -5.29 17.39 8.75
N ALA A 95 -6.41 17.12 8.06
CA ALA A 95 -7.70 17.68 8.39
C ALA A 95 -8.42 16.90 9.50
N LEU A 96 -8.91 17.63 10.51
CA LEU A 96 -9.61 17.08 11.67
C LEU A 96 -11.12 16.91 11.43
N TYR A 97 -11.55 16.47 10.25
CA TYR A 97 -12.98 16.29 9.94
C TYR A 97 -13.59 15.06 10.62
N SER A 98 -12.78 14.05 10.91
CA SER A 98 -13.22 12.80 11.52
C SER A 98 -13.70 13.00 12.96
N ASN A 99 -14.90 12.51 13.24
CA ASN A 99 -15.52 12.50 14.56
C ASN A 99 -15.71 11.07 15.08
N PRO A 100 -14.89 10.61 16.03
CA PRO A 100 -15.01 9.27 16.61
C PRO A 100 -16.34 9.02 17.34
N GLN A 101 -17.12 10.05 17.65
CA GLN A 101 -18.40 9.95 18.34
C GLN A 101 -19.60 9.95 17.39
N ALA A 102 -19.40 10.36 16.13
CA ALA A 102 -20.46 10.29 15.14
C ALA A 102 -20.79 8.81 14.86
N PRO A 103 -22.08 8.45 14.72
CA PRO A 103 -22.47 7.08 14.39
C PRO A 103 -21.84 6.61 13.08
N ASP A 104 -21.47 5.34 13.02
CA ASP A 104 -21.09 4.70 11.77
C ASP A 104 -22.32 4.70 10.83
N PRO A 105 -22.22 5.28 9.62
CA PRO A 105 -23.34 5.35 8.69
C PRO A 105 -23.70 3.99 8.05
N CYS A 106 -22.85 2.96 8.17
CA CYS A 106 -23.11 1.61 7.67
C CYS A 106 -22.57 0.50 8.60
N PRO A 107 -23.07 0.40 9.85
CA PRO A 107 -22.48 -0.42 10.92
C PRO A 107 -22.61 -1.94 10.69
N HIS A 108 -23.51 -2.35 9.79
CA HIS A 108 -23.73 -3.76 9.46
C HIS A 108 -22.85 -4.26 8.33
N HIS A 109 -22.11 -3.36 7.68
CA HIS A 109 -21.20 -3.69 6.60
C HIS A 109 -19.77 -3.65 7.10
N HIS A 110 -19.04 -4.75 6.94
CA HIS A 110 -17.65 -4.88 7.38
C HIS A 110 -16.98 -5.97 6.55
N TRP A 111 -15.68 -5.81 6.32
CA TRP A 111 -14.81 -6.84 5.73
C TRP A 111 -13.58 -7.02 6.62
N PRO A 112 -12.86 -8.16 6.50
CA PRO A 112 -11.75 -8.47 7.38
C PRO A 112 -10.64 -7.40 7.37
N GLU A 113 -9.97 -7.24 8.51
CA GLU A 113 -8.73 -6.47 8.58
C GLU A 113 -7.67 -7.05 7.62
N MET A 114 -6.76 -6.19 7.16
CA MET A 114 -5.67 -6.60 6.26
C MET A 114 -6.14 -7.23 4.93
N GLU A 115 -7.39 -7.01 4.52
CA GLU A 115 -7.94 -7.40 3.22
C GLU A 115 -8.39 -6.16 2.42
N PHE A 116 -8.33 -6.27 1.09
CA PHE A 116 -8.89 -5.26 0.21
C PHE A 116 -10.42 -5.41 0.14
N PRO A 117 -11.17 -4.29 0.08
CA PRO A 117 -12.59 -4.36 -0.18
C PRO A 117 -12.87 -4.85 -1.60
N THR A 118 -13.97 -5.59 -1.72
CA THR A 118 -14.59 -5.88 -3.02
C THR A 118 -15.26 -4.63 -3.58
N ASP A 119 -15.66 -4.67 -4.84
CA ASP A 119 -16.36 -3.54 -5.46
C ASP A 119 -17.74 -3.33 -4.81
N ALA A 120 -18.40 -4.41 -4.39
CA ALA A 120 -19.64 -4.34 -3.63
C ALA A 120 -19.45 -3.65 -2.27
N ASP A 121 -18.32 -3.92 -1.60
CA ASP A 121 -18.00 -3.27 -0.33
C ASP A 121 -17.77 -1.76 -0.52
N ASN A 122 -17.03 -1.39 -1.56
CA ASN A 122 -16.80 0.00 -1.91
C ASN A 122 -18.10 0.74 -2.27
N ILE A 123 -19.01 0.09 -3.01
CA ILE A 123 -20.31 0.68 -3.35
C ILE A 123 -21.14 0.92 -2.08
N ALA A 124 -21.17 -0.03 -1.15
CA ALA A 124 -21.89 0.12 0.11
C ALA A 124 -21.28 1.26 0.96
N PHE A 125 -19.96 1.34 1.02
CA PHE A 125 -19.21 2.40 1.70
C PHE A 125 -19.55 3.78 1.12
N LEU A 126 -19.49 3.94 -0.20
CA LEU A 126 -19.78 5.21 -0.88
C LEU A 126 -21.25 5.63 -0.74
N LYS A 127 -22.20 4.68 -0.84
CA LYS A 127 -23.63 4.95 -0.60
C LYS A 127 -23.90 5.47 0.81
N ALA A 128 -23.19 4.94 1.81
CA ALA A 128 -23.33 5.40 3.20
C ALA A 128 -22.85 6.84 3.39
N LEU A 129 -21.86 7.28 2.60
CA LEU A 129 -21.28 8.63 2.67
C LEU A 129 -21.97 9.65 1.76
N GLU A 130 -22.75 9.22 0.78
CA GLU A 130 -23.31 10.08 -0.27
C GLU A 130 -24.07 11.31 0.25
N LEU A 131 -24.84 11.17 1.33
CA LEU A 131 -25.56 12.29 1.94
C LEU A 131 -24.64 13.20 2.79
N LEU A 132 -23.53 12.66 3.30
CA LEU A 132 -22.64 13.33 4.23
C LEU A 132 -21.54 14.11 3.52
N ALA A 133 -21.05 13.61 2.39
CA ALA A 133 -19.90 14.17 1.71
C ALA A 133 -19.90 13.93 0.20
N ASN A 134 -19.29 14.85 -0.55
CA ASN A 134 -18.99 14.66 -1.96
C ASN A 134 -17.62 14.00 -2.07
N VAL A 135 -17.62 12.70 -2.34
CA VAL A 135 -16.40 11.89 -2.40
C VAL A 135 -15.91 11.82 -3.86
N ARG A 136 -14.61 12.05 -4.07
CA ARG A 136 -13.95 11.90 -5.38
C ARG A 136 -13.08 10.64 -5.47
N ALA A 137 -12.55 10.16 -4.34
CA ALA A 137 -11.79 8.92 -4.26
C ALA A 137 -11.83 8.33 -2.84
N VAL A 138 -11.52 7.04 -2.73
CA VAL A 138 -11.33 6.34 -1.45
C VAL A 138 -10.07 5.50 -1.52
N VAL A 139 -9.18 5.67 -0.55
CA VAL A 139 -7.93 4.91 -0.39
C VAL A 139 -8.07 4.00 0.82
N TYR A 140 -8.18 2.70 0.57
CA TYR A 140 -8.26 1.68 1.60
C TYR A 140 -6.85 1.20 1.98
N LEU A 141 -6.37 1.60 3.15
CA LEU A 141 -5.09 1.18 3.71
C LEU A 141 -5.31 0.09 4.78
N PRO A 142 -4.26 -0.62 5.24
CA PRO A 142 -4.42 -1.78 6.11
C PRO A 142 -5.24 -1.50 7.39
N TRP A 143 -5.07 -0.31 7.99
CA TRP A 143 -5.66 0.06 9.28
C TRP A 143 -6.69 1.20 9.22
N TRP A 144 -6.64 2.03 8.19
CA TRP A 144 -7.54 3.16 8.04
C TRP A 144 -7.92 3.37 6.59
N THR A 145 -9.02 4.07 6.39
CA THR A 145 -9.50 4.46 5.07
C THR A 145 -9.37 5.97 4.96
N VAL A 146 -8.78 6.46 3.87
CA VAL A 146 -8.77 7.88 3.55
C VAL A 146 -9.83 8.14 2.50
N VAL A 147 -10.78 9.01 2.82
CA VAL A 147 -11.84 9.47 1.94
C VAL A 147 -11.41 10.81 1.36
N GLU A 148 -11.19 10.87 0.05
CA GLU A 148 -10.92 12.13 -0.63
C GLU A 148 -12.21 12.83 -0.99
N LEU A 149 -12.34 14.07 -0.52
CA LEU A 149 -13.46 14.94 -0.77
C LEU A 149 -13.24 15.74 -2.07
N GLU A 150 -14.32 16.03 -2.78
CA GLU A 150 -14.30 16.91 -3.95
C GLU A 150 -13.84 18.31 -3.52
N TYR A 151 -12.80 18.84 -4.16
CA TYR A 151 -12.29 20.18 -3.87
C TYR A 151 -12.93 21.20 -4.82
N GLY A 152 -13.35 22.36 -4.29
CA GLY A 152 -13.97 23.41 -5.09
C GLY A 152 -15.46 23.19 -5.42
N ASP A 153 -16.13 22.26 -4.72
CA ASP A 153 -17.56 21.97 -4.87
C ASP A 153 -18.48 22.92 -4.07
N ASN A 154 -17.92 23.95 -3.44
CA ASN A 154 -18.54 24.91 -2.50
C ASN A 154 -19.07 24.29 -1.20
N ARG A 155 -18.75 23.02 -0.89
CA ARG A 155 -19.12 22.39 0.36
C ARG A 155 -18.03 22.68 1.40
N VAL A 156 -18.46 23.08 2.59
CA VAL A 156 -17.55 23.36 3.72
C VAL A 156 -17.81 22.31 4.80
N TYR A 157 -16.74 21.70 5.27
CA TYR A 157 -16.77 20.69 6.33
C TYR A 157 -16.17 21.27 7.59
N ASP A 158 -16.90 21.18 8.70
CA ASP A 158 -16.39 21.63 10.00
C ASP A 158 -15.50 20.57 10.64
N CYS A 159 -14.67 21.00 11.61
CA CYS A 159 -13.93 20.09 12.46
C CYS A 159 -14.88 19.09 13.14
N ARG A 160 -14.57 17.79 13.06
CA ARG A 160 -15.39 16.69 13.61
C ARG A 160 -16.83 16.67 13.08
N SER A 161 -17.05 17.06 11.83
CA SER A 161 -18.37 17.00 11.18
C SER A 161 -18.68 15.66 10.51
N LEU A 162 -17.66 14.85 10.18
CA LEU A 162 -17.81 13.61 9.43
C LEU A 162 -17.54 12.37 10.29
N PRO A 163 -18.14 11.20 9.97
CA PRO A 163 -17.94 9.98 10.75
C PRO A 163 -16.47 9.56 10.86
N GLY A 164 -15.97 9.36 12.08
CA GLY A 164 -14.63 8.80 12.31
C GLY A 164 -14.55 7.29 12.04
N THR A 165 -15.69 6.63 11.91
CA THR A 165 -15.82 5.21 11.57
C THR A 165 -16.86 5.06 10.46
N VAL A 166 -16.52 4.28 9.43
CA VAL A 166 -17.42 3.94 8.32
C VAL A 166 -17.20 2.46 7.97
N ALA A 167 -18.27 1.67 7.94
CA ALA A 167 -18.21 0.22 7.70
C ALA A 167 -17.26 -0.51 8.68
N GLY A 168 -17.27 -0.10 9.95
CA GLY A 168 -16.39 -0.64 10.99
C GLY A 168 -14.91 -0.26 10.84
N ARG A 169 -14.53 0.60 9.89
CA ARG A 169 -13.15 1.05 9.67
C ARG A 169 -12.95 2.49 10.08
N THR A 170 -11.77 2.78 10.64
CA THR A 170 -11.34 4.16 10.89
C THR A 170 -11.31 4.95 9.59
N ALA A 171 -12.01 6.07 9.54
CA ALA A 171 -12.11 6.94 8.37
C ALA A 171 -11.44 8.29 8.64
N TYR A 172 -10.52 8.67 7.77
CA TYR A 172 -9.93 10.00 7.69
C TYR A 172 -10.36 10.68 6.39
N TYR A 173 -10.35 12.01 6.38
CA TYR A 173 -10.83 12.78 5.24
C TYR A 173 -9.74 13.72 4.74
N HIS A 174 -9.52 13.69 3.44
CA HIS A 174 -8.61 14.58 2.73
C HIS A 174 -9.42 15.54 1.86
N HIS A 175 -9.20 16.85 2.01
CA HIS A 175 -9.98 17.88 1.32
C HIS A 175 -9.05 18.99 0.80
N GLU A 176 -8.19 18.63 -0.13
CA GLU A 176 -7.26 19.54 -0.79
C GLU A 176 -7.31 19.32 -2.30
N GLU A 177 -6.87 20.31 -3.07
CA GLU A 177 -6.81 20.22 -4.53
C GLU A 177 -5.96 19.02 -4.97
N ALA A 178 -4.76 18.91 -4.42
CA ALA A 178 -3.85 17.79 -4.67
C ALA A 178 -4.44 16.48 -4.13
N PRO A 179 -4.34 15.36 -4.89
CA PRO A 179 -4.72 14.04 -4.40
C PRO A 179 -3.96 13.63 -3.14
N PHE A 180 -4.57 12.80 -2.31
CA PHE A 180 -3.95 12.36 -1.06
C PHE A 180 -2.65 11.61 -1.33
N TYR A 181 -2.61 10.77 -2.38
CA TYR A 181 -1.39 10.05 -2.72
C TYR A 181 -0.23 10.98 -3.10
N GLU A 182 -0.48 12.15 -3.70
CA GLU A 182 0.59 13.12 -3.95
C GLU A 182 1.12 13.76 -2.68
N SER A 183 0.29 13.89 -1.63
CA SER A 183 0.74 14.33 -0.32
C SER A 183 1.65 13.32 0.38
N MET A 184 1.68 12.06 -0.10
CA MET A 184 2.57 11.02 0.41
C MET A 184 4.00 11.10 -0.18
N LYS A 185 4.27 12.06 -1.10
CA LYS A 185 5.61 12.34 -1.64
C LYS A 185 6.61 12.66 -0.53
N THR A 186 7.32 11.66 -0.01
CA THR A 186 8.36 11.85 1.00
C THR A 186 9.67 11.16 0.67
N ARG A 187 10.75 11.82 1.09
CA ARG A 187 12.13 11.60 0.69
C ARG A 187 12.75 10.44 1.48
N THR A 188 12.57 9.21 0.99
CA THR A 188 13.46 8.12 1.40
C THR A 188 14.78 8.22 0.64
N ARG A 189 15.88 7.78 1.26
CA ARG A 189 17.19 7.75 0.61
C ARG A 189 17.15 6.93 -0.68
N HIS A 190 17.99 7.32 -1.64
CA HIS A 190 18.51 6.41 -2.66
C HIS A 190 19.07 5.16 -1.97
N ARG A 191 18.33 4.05 -2.01
CA ARG A 191 18.85 2.74 -1.58
C ARG A 191 19.80 2.27 -2.67
N GLN A 192 20.96 1.72 -2.36
CA GLN A 192 21.78 1.03 -3.35
C GLN A 192 21.49 -0.47 -3.23
N PHE A 193 21.19 -1.13 -4.35
CA PHE A 193 20.92 -2.57 -4.42
C PHE A 193 21.72 -3.18 -5.57
N GLU A 194 22.05 -4.46 -5.44
CA GLU A 194 22.56 -5.24 -6.55
C GLU A 194 21.39 -5.67 -7.47
N PRO A 195 21.57 -5.59 -8.80
CA PRO A 195 20.54 -6.01 -9.74
C PRO A 195 20.35 -7.53 -9.69
N ALA A 196 19.14 -7.98 -9.38
CA ALA A 196 18.69 -9.34 -9.66
C ALA A 196 17.89 -9.32 -10.96
N GLN A 197 18.06 -10.34 -11.82
CA GLN A 197 17.32 -10.43 -13.08
C GLN A 197 16.01 -11.20 -12.87
N GLN A 198 14.97 -10.81 -13.60
CA GLN A 198 13.75 -11.61 -13.69
C GLN A 198 14.04 -12.91 -14.46
N GLU A 199 13.76 -14.06 -13.85
CA GLU A 199 14.13 -15.37 -14.43
C GLU A 199 13.09 -15.92 -15.43
N GLU A 200 11.83 -15.44 -15.43
CA GLU A 200 10.77 -15.96 -16.32
C GLU A 200 9.90 -14.85 -16.96
N PRO A 201 9.57 -14.97 -18.27
CA PRO A 201 8.67 -14.04 -18.94
C PRO A 201 7.22 -14.22 -18.44
N PRO A 202 6.45 -13.12 -18.33
CA PRO A 202 5.07 -13.21 -17.88
C PRO A 202 4.19 -13.89 -18.91
N TRP A 203 3.30 -14.75 -18.45
CA TRP A 203 2.48 -15.60 -19.32
C TRP A 203 0.98 -15.25 -19.28
N LYS A 204 0.57 -14.32 -18.40
CA LYS A 204 -0.83 -13.83 -18.33
C LYS A 204 -0.96 -12.47 -17.63
N LEU A 205 -2.02 -11.75 -17.98
CA LEU A 205 -2.53 -10.59 -17.23
C LEU A 205 -3.39 -11.09 -16.05
N LEU A 206 -3.35 -10.39 -14.92
CA LEU A 206 -4.13 -10.71 -13.73
C LEU A 206 -5.23 -9.65 -13.52
N GLU A 207 -6.48 -10.10 -13.44
CA GLU A 207 -7.59 -9.23 -13.02
C GLU A 207 -7.34 -8.69 -11.60
N GLY A 208 -7.73 -7.45 -11.37
CA GLY A 208 -7.51 -6.72 -10.13
C GLY A 208 -8.12 -7.40 -8.91
N LYS A 209 -9.26 -8.09 -9.07
CA LYS A 209 -9.91 -8.86 -8.00
C LYS A 209 -9.06 -10.03 -7.46
N TYR A 210 -8.02 -10.44 -8.20
CA TYR A 210 -7.10 -11.50 -7.76
C TYR A 210 -5.80 -10.96 -7.15
N ILE A 211 -5.59 -9.64 -7.17
CA ILE A 211 -4.49 -8.99 -6.46
C ILE A 211 -4.86 -8.93 -4.97
N LYS A 212 -4.06 -9.58 -4.13
CA LYS A 212 -4.33 -9.67 -2.69
C LYS A 212 -3.57 -8.61 -1.91
N ALA A 213 -4.18 -8.13 -0.83
CA ALA A 213 -3.48 -7.32 0.16
C ALA A 213 -2.28 -8.12 0.72
N GLY A 214 -1.15 -7.43 0.85
CA GLY A 214 0.12 -8.00 1.28
C GLY A 214 0.86 -8.80 0.22
N SER A 215 0.37 -8.88 -1.02
CA SER A 215 1.07 -9.61 -2.09
C SER A 215 2.28 -8.84 -2.61
N TRP A 216 3.36 -9.58 -2.87
CA TRP A 216 4.60 -9.06 -3.41
C TRP A 216 4.65 -9.22 -4.94
N ALA A 217 5.17 -8.18 -5.58
CA ALA A 217 5.47 -8.16 -7.00
C ALA A 217 6.85 -7.53 -7.23
N GLU A 218 7.37 -7.69 -8.43
CA GLU A 218 8.66 -7.16 -8.84
C GLU A 218 8.55 -6.49 -10.21
N VAL A 219 9.35 -5.45 -10.42
CA VAL A 219 9.51 -4.75 -11.70
C VAL A 219 10.98 -4.81 -12.07
N ASP A 220 11.28 -5.37 -13.24
CA ASP A 220 12.64 -5.40 -13.77
C ASP A 220 12.92 -4.14 -14.58
N SER A 221 14.00 -3.45 -14.22
CA SER A 221 14.56 -2.36 -15.01
C SER A 221 15.80 -2.85 -15.73
N MET A 222 15.79 -2.75 -17.06
CA MET A 222 16.95 -3.04 -17.91
C MET A 222 18.22 -2.26 -17.50
N SER A 223 18.09 -1.13 -16.79
CA SER A 223 19.20 -0.23 -16.45
C SER A 223 19.50 -0.12 -14.95
N SER A 224 18.54 -0.41 -14.07
CA SER A 224 18.65 -0.10 -12.63
C SER A 224 18.40 -1.26 -11.67
N GLY A 225 18.12 -2.45 -12.21
CA GLY A 225 17.84 -3.66 -11.42
C GLY A 225 16.40 -3.73 -10.92
N LEU A 226 16.16 -4.77 -10.12
CA LEU A 226 14.84 -5.17 -9.65
C LEU A 226 14.28 -4.25 -8.56
N VAL A 227 13.05 -3.80 -8.74
CA VAL A 227 12.26 -3.10 -7.71
C VAL A 227 11.22 -4.06 -7.16
N SER A 228 11.18 -4.27 -5.85
CA SER A 228 10.13 -5.06 -5.19
C SER A 228 8.99 -4.16 -4.74
N LEU A 229 7.76 -4.62 -4.88
CA LEU A 229 6.53 -3.88 -4.60
C LEU A 229 5.65 -4.70 -3.65
N LEU A 230 5.08 -4.06 -2.62
CA LEU A 230 4.04 -4.66 -1.77
C LEU A 230 2.71 -3.97 -2.04
N SER A 231 1.71 -4.76 -2.44
CA SER A 231 0.33 -4.29 -2.54
C SER A 231 -0.26 -4.14 -1.16
N TYR A 232 -0.41 -2.91 -0.66
CA TYR A 232 -0.84 -2.65 0.71
C TYR A 232 -2.09 -1.78 0.79
N GLY A 233 -2.44 -1.08 -0.30
CA GLY A 233 -3.68 -0.32 -0.40
C GLY A 233 -4.44 -0.57 -1.70
N LYS A 234 -5.74 -0.25 -1.69
CA LYS A 234 -6.59 -0.25 -2.89
C LYS A 234 -7.28 1.11 -3.01
N VAL A 235 -7.28 1.68 -4.20
CA VAL A 235 -7.89 2.98 -4.47
C VAL A 235 -9.09 2.80 -5.37
N PHE A 236 -10.18 3.48 -5.05
CA PHE A 236 -11.30 3.66 -5.96
C PHE A 236 -11.46 5.14 -6.26
N GLN A 237 -11.50 5.50 -7.53
CA GLN A 237 -11.55 6.89 -7.96
C GLN A 237 -12.70 7.12 -8.94
N LYS A 238 -13.38 8.24 -8.75
CA LYS A 238 -14.39 8.73 -9.67
C LYS A 238 -13.72 9.11 -11.01
N PRO A 239 -14.20 8.62 -12.15
CA PRO A 239 -13.64 8.99 -13.46
C PRO A 239 -13.81 10.48 -13.73
N THR A 240 -12.83 11.11 -14.39
CA THR A 240 -12.81 12.56 -14.69
C THR A 240 -13.77 12.97 -15.82
N GLN A 241 -14.68 12.10 -16.28
CA GLN A 241 -15.51 12.34 -17.46
C GLN A 241 -16.86 13.03 -17.15
N GLY A 242 -16.90 14.34 -17.38
CA GLY A 242 -18.13 15.14 -17.53
C GLY A 242 -18.88 15.48 -16.23
N ASN A 243 -19.84 16.40 -16.35
CA ASN A 243 -20.65 16.90 -15.21
C ASN A 243 -21.78 15.95 -14.76
N ALA A 244 -21.84 14.73 -15.30
CA ALA A 244 -22.90 13.79 -14.95
C ALA A 244 -22.56 13.05 -13.65
N LYS A 245 -23.58 12.75 -12.83
CA LYS A 245 -23.42 11.87 -11.68
C LYS A 245 -23.01 10.48 -12.16
N ILE A 246 -21.77 10.08 -11.89
CA ILE A 246 -21.23 8.77 -12.27
C ILE A 246 -21.63 7.74 -11.20
N PRO A 247 -22.32 6.65 -11.56
CA PRO A 247 -22.61 5.56 -10.63
C PRO A 247 -21.34 4.97 -10.01
N PHE A 248 -21.40 4.52 -8.76
CA PHE A 248 -20.24 3.97 -8.05
C PHE A 248 -19.68 2.70 -8.70
N GLU A 249 -20.52 1.96 -9.42
CA GLU A 249 -20.16 0.78 -10.21
C GLU A 249 -19.20 1.10 -11.37
N ARG A 250 -19.09 2.38 -11.76
CA ARG A 250 -18.21 2.85 -12.83
C ARG A 250 -16.95 3.52 -12.30
N TRP A 251 -16.69 3.46 -10.99
CA TRP A 251 -15.46 4.00 -10.43
C TRP A 251 -14.28 3.11 -10.80
N GLN A 252 -13.17 3.74 -11.15
CA GLN A 252 -11.94 3.03 -11.51
C GLN A 252 -11.26 2.53 -10.24
N SER A 253 -10.67 1.34 -10.33
CA SER A 253 -9.93 0.74 -9.23
C SER A 253 -8.45 0.62 -9.57
N TYR A 254 -7.62 0.91 -8.56
CA TYR A 254 -6.18 0.91 -8.67
C TYR A 254 -5.59 0.16 -7.47
N ASN A 255 -4.44 -0.46 -7.71
CA ASN A 255 -3.63 -1.04 -6.67
C ASN A 255 -2.60 0.01 -6.21
N LEU A 256 -2.52 0.23 -4.90
CA LEU A 256 -1.54 1.10 -4.27
C LEU A 256 -0.45 0.24 -3.65
N GLN A 257 0.77 0.41 -4.17
CA GLN A 257 1.93 -0.36 -3.79
C GLN A 257 2.97 0.53 -3.13
N VAL A 258 3.67 0.02 -2.14
CA VAL A 258 4.92 0.65 -1.66
C VAL A 258 6.08 0.00 -2.40
N CYS A 259 7.09 0.80 -2.72
CA CYS A 259 8.31 0.37 -3.36
C CYS A 259 9.38 0.04 -2.30
N TRP A 260 9.93 -1.18 -2.38
CA TRP A 260 11.14 -1.59 -1.72
C TRP A 260 12.24 -1.77 -2.77
N GLY A 261 13.27 -0.93 -2.73
CA GLY A 261 14.42 -1.05 -3.61
C GLY A 261 15.05 0.30 -3.92
N VAL A 262 15.96 0.33 -4.90
CA VAL A 262 16.50 1.58 -5.46
C VAL A 262 15.42 2.19 -6.34
N VAL A 263 14.71 3.19 -5.86
CA VAL A 263 13.88 4.03 -6.74
C VAL A 263 14.22 5.48 -6.48
N ASN A 264 14.64 6.15 -7.54
CA ASN A 264 14.83 7.58 -7.60
C ASN A 264 14.10 8.11 -8.84
N GLU A 265 14.00 9.43 -9.04
CA GLU A 265 13.31 9.98 -10.22
C GLU A 265 13.83 9.36 -11.53
N ALA A 266 15.14 9.29 -11.74
CA ALA A 266 15.70 8.72 -12.97
C ALA A 266 15.36 7.23 -13.18
N ILE A 267 15.29 6.45 -12.10
CA ILE A 267 14.92 5.03 -12.14
C ILE A 267 13.43 4.89 -12.38
N SER A 268 12.62 5.67 -11.65
CA SER A 268 11.17 5.74 -11.81
C SER A 268 10.81 6.07 -13.26
N ASP A 269 11.43 7.10 -13.83
CA ASP A 269 11.23 7.49 -15.22
C ASP A 269 11.63 6.37 -16.18
N SER A 270 12.71 5.62 -15.87
CA SER A 270 13.16 4.51 -16.72
C SER A 270 12.27 3.27 -16.66
N ILE A 271 11.56 3.05 -15.54
CA ILE A 271 10.67 1.89 -15.35
C ILE A 271 9.19 2.25 -15.55
N SER A 272 8.87 3.51 -15.85
CA SER A 272 7.52 3.93 -16.16
C SER A 272 6.96 3.11 -17.34
N GLY A 273 5.80 2.50 -17.15
CA GLY A 273 5.18 1.58 -18.09
C GLY A 273 5.74 0.15 -18.07
N ALA A 274 6.72 -0.17 -17.22
CA ALA A 274 7.23 -1.52 -17.07
C ALA A 274 6.20 -2.43 -16.40
N GLN A 275 6.23 -3.72 -16.73
CA GLN A 275 5.28 -4.69 -16.18
C GLN A 275 5.57 -4.99 -14.71
N ILE A 276 4.52 -5.00 -13.89
CA ILE A 276 4.59 -5.40 -12.49
C ILE A 276 4.24 -6.89 -12.40
N ILE A 277 5.21 -7.70 -11.98
CA ILE A 277 5.12 -9.16 -12.04
C ILE A 277 4.92 -9.74 -10.65
N SER A 278 3.83 -10.47 -10.46
CA SER A 278 3.53 -11.15 -9.20
C SER A 278 4.58 -12.22 -8.87
N CYS A 279 5.21 -12.10 -7.70
CA CYS A 279 6.20 -13.07 -7.20
C CYS A 279 5.58 -14.45 -6.89
N LYS A 280 4.24 -14.55 -6.83
CA LYS A 280 3.53 -15.81 -6.57
C LYS A 280 3.40 -16.69 -7.81
N ASN A 281 3.17 -16.08 -8.97
CA ASN A 281 2.68 -16.81 -10.15
C ASN A 281 3.18 -16.26 -11.49
N GLY A 282 4.03 -15.24 -11.48
CA GLY A 282 4.58 -14.62 -12.70
C GLY A 282 3.57 -13.85 -13.55
N ALA A 283 2.36 -13.59 -13.04
CA ALA A 283 1.34 -12.84 -13.76
C ALA A 283 1.59 -11.33 -13.69
N VAL A 284 1.22 -10.59 -14.74
CA VAL A 284 1.26 -9.12 -14.75
C VAL A 284 0.07 -8.60 -13.94
N THR A 285 0.35 -7.86 -12.87
CA THR A 285 -0.67 -7.28 -11.98
C THR A 285 -0.97 -5.81 -12.28
N GLY A 286 -0.15 -5.19 -13.12
CA GLY A 286 -0.27 -3.80 -13.52
C GLY A 286 0.96 -3.36 -14.29
N PHE A 287 1.01 -2.07 -14.59
CA PHE A 287 2.21 -1.41 -15.11
C PHE A 287 2.66 -0.37 -14.09
N PHE A 288 3.97 -0.22 -13.93
CA PHE A 288 4.55 0.75 -13.02
C PHE A 288 4.22 2.15 -13.54
N ASP A 289 3.50 2.92 -12.75
CA ASP A 289 3.03 4.26 -13.09
C ASP A 289 3.01 5.12 -11.81
N LEU A 290 2.82 6.43 -11.97
CA LEU A 290 2.67 7.45 -10.91
C LEU A 290 3.43 7.11 -9.63
N PHE A 291 4.74 7.36 -9.66
CA PHE A 291 5.61 7.18 -8.51
C PHE A 291 5.78 8.49 -7.74
N ASP A 292 5.56 8.44 -6.43
CA ASP A 292 5.63 9.62 -5.57
C ASP A 292 6.94 9.70 -4.76
N GLY A 293 7.88 8.78 -4.99
CA GLY A 293 9.09 8.62 -4.17
C GLY A 293 9.07 7.38 -3.27
N ILE A 294 7.90 6.86 -2.93
CA ILE A 294 7.73 5.66 -2.08
C ILE A 294 6.62 4.74 -2.60
N HIS A 295 5.57 5.31 -3.19
CA HIS A 295 4.38 4.61 -3.65
C HIS A 295 4.33 4.54 -5.16
N CYS A 296 3.80 3.44 -5.67
CA CYS A 296 3.43 3.24 -7.07
C CYS A 296 1.92 3.01 -7.12
N LEU A 297 1.24 3.73 -8.00
CA LEU A 297 -0.18 3.52 -8.28
C LEU A 297 -0.31 2.82 -9.63
N SER A 298 -0.88 1.61 -9.65
CA SER A 298 -1.07 0.86 -10.89
C SER A 298 -2.55 0.61 -11.15
N ALA A 299 -3.03 0.96 -12.34
CA ALA A 299 -4.38 0.63 -12.77
C ALA A 299 -4.58 -0.89 -12.84
N HIS A 300 -5.76 -1.36 -12.46
CA HIS A 300 -6.14 -2.74 -12.71
C HIS A 300 -6.31 -2.99 -14.20
N LEU A 301 -5.95 -4.20 -14.64
CA LEU A 301 -5.96 -4.59 -16.06
C LEU A 301 -7.30 -5.22 -16.47
N ASP A 302 -8.38 -5.00 -15.71
CA ASP A 302 -9.66 -5.70 -15.86
C ASP A 302 -10.25 -5.53 -17.27
N ASP A 303 -10.20 -4.30 -17.80
CA ASP A 303 -10.67 -4.01 -19.16
C ASP A 303 -9.82 -4.73 -20.22
N LEU A 304 -8.49 -4.72 -20.07
CA LEU A 304 -7.58 -5.40 -21.01
C LEU A 304 -7.76 -6.93 -20.97
N VAL A 305 -7.97 -7.51 -19.77
CA VAL A 305 -8.25 -8.94 -19.62
C VAL A 305 -9.58 -9.30 -20.28
N ALA A 306 -10.59 -8.43 -20.21
CA ALA A 306 -11.88 -8.64 -20.83
C ALA A 306 -11.84 -8.54 -22.37
N GLU A 307 -10.92 -7.74 -22.92
CA GLU A 307 -10.77 -7.51 -24.37
C GLU A 307 -10.02 -8.64 -25.11
N GLY A 308 -9.14 -9.39 -24.42
CA GLY A 308 -8.44 -10.58 -24.96
C GLY A 308 -7.01 -10.35 -25.40
#